data_AF-A0AAW1NB21-F1
#
_entry.id   AF-A0AAW1NB21-F1
#
_cell.length_a   1.000
_cell.length_b   1.000
_cell.length_c   1.000
_cell.angle_alpha   90.00
_cell.angle_beta   90.00
_cell.angle_gamma   90.00
#
_symmetry.space_group_name_H-M   'P 1'
#
loop_
_entity.id
_entity.type
_entity.pdbx_description
1 polymer ?
#
loop_
_entity_poly.entity_id
_entity_poly.type
_entity_poly.pdbx_seq_one_letter_code
_entity_poly.pdbx_strand_id
1 'polypeptide(L)'
;MGILSFILSNKLMLLFCFTTVGFCIATIVLAVDNSNLRNELEDLKAETTTTAPEEMTDYRLPTNIIPTKYDLYLYPDLTTGTGNFTGTVEIAVSVSETTEIVKLHSNSLTIKTLAQWKLLYLCQKQLKS
;
A
#
# COMPACT_ATOMS: atom_id res chain seq x y z
N MET A 1 3.44 -45.53 -50.47
CA MET A 1 2.08 -45.94 -50.04
C MET A 1 2.17 -47.26 -49.25
N GLY A 2 2.68 -47.26 -48.01
CA GLY A 2 2.89 -48.52 -47.27
C GLY A 2 2.74 -48.43 -45.75
N ILE A 3 3.26 -47.36 -45.14
CA ILE A 3 3.20 -47.19 -43.68
C ILE A 3 1.78 -46.83 -43.20
N LEU A 4 1.05 -45.99 -43.95
CA LEU A 4 -0.30 -45.56 -43.59
C LEU A 4 -1.31 -46.74 -43.60
N SER A 5 -1.22 -47.62 -44.61
CA SER A 5 -2.07 -48.82 -44.72
C SER A 5 -1.75 -49.85 -43.64
N PHE A 6 -0.47 -50.01 -43.30
CA PHE A 6 0.00 -50.89 -42.23
C PHE A 6 -0.48 -50.44 -40.84
N ILE A 7 -0.42 -49.13 -40.57
CA ILE A 7 -0.88 -48.52 -39.31
C ILE A 7 -2.40 -48.67 -39.16
N LEU A 8 -3.18 -48.43 -40.22
CA LEU A 8 -4.65 -48.51 -40.19
C LEU A 8 -5.20 -49.95 -40.10
N SER A 9 -4.39 -50.95 -40.46
CA SER A 9 -4.80 -52.35 -40.42
C SER A 9 -4.67 -52.98 -39.03
N ASN A 10 -3.83 -52.41 -38.14
CA ASN A 10 -3.54 -52.98 -36.84
C ASN A 10 -4.06 -52.10 -35.69
N LYS A 11 -5.17 -52.52 -35.08
CA LYS A 11 -5.86 -51.81 -34.00
C LYS A 11 -4.96 -51.49 -32.80
N LEU A 12 -4.01 -52.37 -32.47
CA LEU A 12 -3.12 -52.17 -31.34
C LEU A 12 -2.06 -51.09 -31.61
N MET A 13 -1.56 -51.02 -32.85
CA MET A 13 -0.59 -50.00 -33.27
C MET A 13 -1.22 -48.60 -33.30
N LEU A 14 -2.51 -48.51 -33.66
CA LEU A 14 -3.26 -47.25 -33.59
C LEU A 14 -3.35 -46.73 -32.16
N LEU A 15 -3.63 -47.58 -31.18
CA LEU A 15 -3.72 -47.17 -29.76
C LEU A 15 -2.39 -46.62 -29.24
N PHE A 16 -1.26 -47.28 -29.56
CA PHE A 16 0.06 -46.78 -29.19
C PHE A 16 0.43 -45.45 -29.89
N CYS A 17 -0.04 -45.25 -31.11
CA CYS A 17 0.15 -43.98 -31.81
C CYS A 17 -0.66 -42.86 -31.14
N PHE A 18 -1.91 -43.11 -30.75
CA PHE A 18 -2.73 -42.10 -30.07
C PHE A 18 -2.19 -41.75 -28.68
N THR A 19 -1.69 -42.72 -27.92
CA THR A 19 -1.13 -42.44 -26.58
C THR A 19 0.17 -41.65 -26.66
N THR A 20 1.06 -41.96 -27.60
CA THR A 20 2.33 -41.24 -27.78
C THR A 20 2.09 -39.82 -28.30
N VAL A 21 1.19 -39.63 -29.25
CA VAL A 21 0.82 -38.29 -29.74
C VAL A 21 0.16 -37.48 -28.62
N GLY A 22 -0.78 -38.05 -27.86
CA GLY A 22 -1.41 -37.38 -26.73
C GLY A 22 -0.43 -37.00 -25.63
N PHE A 23 0.51 -37.89 -25.30
CA PHE A 23 1.59 -37.62 -24.33
C PHE A 23 2.51 -36.50 -24.81
N CYS A 24 2.92 -36.51 -26.09
CA CYS A 24 3.73 -35.45 -26.67
C CYS A 24 3.00 -34.09 -26.70
N ILE A 25 1.69 -34.08 -26.98
CA ILE A 25 0.90 -32.85 -26.91
C ILE A 25 0.84 -32.35 -25.46
N ALA A 26 0.60 -33.23 -24.49
CA ALA A 26 0.55 -32.86 -23.08
C ALA A 26 1.88 -32.28 -22.58
N THR A 27 3.02 -32.85 -22.97
CA THR A 27 4.34 -32.30 -22.58
C THR A 27 4.60 -30.94 -23.21
N ILE A 28 4.18 -30.70 -24.45
CA ILE A 28 4.31 -29.40 -25.11
C ILE A 28 3.46 -28.34 -24.40
N VAL A 29 2.19 -28.63 -24.10
CA VAL A 29 1.29 -27.69 -23.40
C VAL A 29 1.84 -27.34 -22.02
N LEU A 30 2.23 -28.35 -21.23
CA LEU A 30 2.84 -28.15 -19.91
C LEU A 30 4.14 -27.33 -19.99
N ALA A 31 4.94 -27.53 -21.04
CA ALA A 31 6.16 -26.75 -21.24
C ALA A 31 5.86 -25.30 -21.63
N VAL A 32 4.84 -25.05 -22.45
CA VAL A 32 4.42 -23.70 -22.86
C VAL A 32 3.88 -22.92 -21.66
N ASP A 33 2.99 -23.49 -20.86
CA ASP A 33 2.46 -22.84 -19.66
C ASP A 33 3.57 -22.50 -18.65
N ASN A 34 4.51 -23.43 -18.45
CA ASN A 34 5.69 -23.19 -17.61
C ASN A 34 6.59 -22.08 -18.19
N SER A 35 6.75 -22.02 -19.51
CA SER A 35 7.52 -20.96 -20.16
C SER A 35 6.86 -19.59 -20.06
N ASN A 36 5.53 -19.51 -20.20
CA ASN A 36 4.78 -18.26 -20.08
C ASN A 36 4.92 -17.68 -18.67
N LEU A 37 4.73 -18.49 -17.63
CA LEU A 37 4.92 -18.06 -16.23
C LEU A 37 6.36 -17.62 -15.93
N ARG A 38 7.35 -18.28 -16.53
CA ARG A 38 8.76 -17.90 -16.37
C ARG A 38 9.09 -16.60 -17.09
N ASN A 39 8.52 -16.36 -18.27
CA ASN A 39 8.66 -15.10 -18.98
C ASN A 39 8.00 -13.97 -18.17
N GLU A 40 6.82 -14.17 -17.59
CA GLU A 40 6.20 -13.19 -16.68
C GLU A 40 7.07 -12.88 -15.45
N LEU A 41 7.74 -13.89 -14.87
CA LEU A 41 8.67 -13.68 -13.75
C LEU A 41 9.93 -12.90 -14.18
N GLU A 42 10.50 -13.23 -15.34
CA GLU A 42 11.66 -12.51 -15.88
C GLU A 42 11.29 -11.08 -16.32
N ASP A 43 10.07 -10.86 -16.82
CA ASP A 43 9.53 -9.54 -17.14
C ASP A 43 9.28 -8.73 -15.87
N LEU A 44 8.73 -9.32 -14.80
CA LEU A 44 8.63 -8.67 -13.48
C LEU A 44 10.00 -8.32 -12.89
N LYS A 45 11.03 -9.10 -13.21
CA LYS A 45 12.41 -8.88 -12.76
C LYS A 45 13.15 -7.86 -13.63
N ALA A 46 12.85 -7.80 -14.92
CA ALA A 46 13.35 -6.79 -15.86
C ALA A 46 12.63 -5.44 -15.67
N GLU A 47 11.35 -5.47 -15.32
CA GLU A 47 10.54 -4.37 -14.80
C GLU A 47 10.71 -4.18 -13.28
N THR A 48 11.69 -4.86 -12.68
CA THR A 48 12.37 -4.31 -11.50
C THR A 48 13.43 -3.31 -11.97
N THR A 49 13.00 -2.36 -12.82
CA THR A 49 13.41 -0.99 -12.55
C THR A 49 12.99 -0.79 -11.11
N THR A 50 13.98 -0.60 -10.25
CA THR A 50 13.76 -0.15 -8.88
C THR A 50 13.00 1.16 -9.00
N THR A 51 11.68 1.09 -9.09
CA THR A 51 10.83 2.16 -8.62
C THR A 51 11.17 2.16 -7.14
N ALA A 52 12.11 3.05 -6.79
CA ALA A 52 12.44 3.35 -5.42
C ALA A 52 11.12 3.39 -4.65
N PRO A 53 11.03 2.79 -3.44
CA PRO A 53 9.82 2.85 -2.63
C PRO A 53 9.31 4.28 -2.74
N GLU A 54 8.07 4.48 -3.22
CA GLU A 54 7.50 5.81 -3.38
C GLU A 54 7.95 6.64 -2.19
N GLU A 55 8.71 7.71 -2.46
CA GLU A 55 9.38 8.51 -1.46
C GLU A 55 8.36 8.83 -0.34
N MET A 56 8.39 8.07 0.76
CA MET A 56 7.48 8.22 1.90
C MET A 56 7.72 9.54 2.66
N THR A 57 8.54 10.42 2.10
CA THR A 57 8.98 11.68 2.68
C THR A 57 7.82 12.67 2.81
N ASP A 58 6.84 12.66 1.91
CA ASP A 58 5.71 13.60 1.96
C ASP A 58 4.56 13.17 2.90
N TYR A 59 4.52 11.89 3.30
CA TYR A 59 3.51 11.42 4.24
C TYR A 59 3.84 11.75 5.71
N ARG A 60 5.13 11.94 6.03
CA ARG A 60 5.58 12.17 7.42
C ARG A 60 5.42 13.64 7.80
N LEU A 61 4.96 13.85 9.03
CA LEU A 61 4.91 15.19 9.60
C LEU A 61 6.33 15.74 9.85
N PRO A 62 6.50 17.07 9.78
CA PRO A 62 7.73 17.73 10.23
C PRO A 62 8.06 17.38 11.68
N THR A 63 9.34 17.25 11.98
CA THR A 63 9.84 16.88 13.32
C THR A 63 10.06 18.06 14.25
N ASN A 64 9.91 19.30 13.74
CA ASN A 64 10.19 20.53 14.48
C ASN A 64 9.08 20.99 15.43
N ILE A 65 7.91 20.35 15.39
CA ILE A 65 6.77 20.62 16.27
C ILE A 65 6.44 19.36 17.04
N ILE A 66 6.75 19.35 18.33
CA ILE A 66 6.60 18.19 19.21
C ILE A 66 5.42 18.44 20.15
N PRO A 67 4.30 17.71 20.04
CA PRO A 67 3.19 17.84 20.98
C PRO A 67 3.62 17.36 22.37
N THR A 68 3.29 18.14 23.40
CA THR A 68 3.62 17.84 24.80
C THR A 68 2.38 17.44 25.61
N LYS A 69 1.19 17.93 25.23
CA LYS A 69 -0.08 17.61 25.90
C LYS A 69 -1.27 17.77 24.95
N TYR A 70 -2.27 16.92 25.14
CA TYR A 70 -3.59 17.05 24.52
C TYR A 70 -4.66 17.17 25.61
N ASP A 71 -5.46 18.21 25.54
CA ASP A 71 -6.72 18.32 26.30
C ASP A 71 -7.87 18.08 25.32
N LEU A 72 -8.48 16.89 25.42
CA LEU A 72 -9.49 16.40 24.47
C LEU A 72 -10.86 16.32 25.13
N TYR A 73 -11.84 16.98 24.52
CA TYR A 73 -13.25 16.92 24.92
C TYR A 73 -14.08 16.41 23.75
N LEU A 74 -14.84 15.34 23.99
CA LEU A 74 -15.72 14.72 23.00
C LEU A 74 -17.15 14.67 23.53
N TYR A 75 -18.08 15.04 22.66
CA TYR A 75 -19.52 15.01 22.85
C TYR A 75 -20.13 14.12 21.76
N PRO A 76 -20.19 12.80 22.00
CA PRO A 76 -20.84 11.86 21.09
C PRO A 76 -22.36 12.04 21.13
N ASP A 77 -22.99 11.96 19.97
CA ASP A 77 -24.45 11.92 19.84
C ASP A 77 -24.94 10.47 19.91
N LEU A 78 -25.59 10.12 21.02
CA LEU A 78 -26.16 8.80 21.26
C LEU A 78 -27.63 8.68 20.87
N THR A 79 -28.26 9.78 20.45
CA THR A 79 -29.71 9.85 20.22
C THR A 79 -30.10 9.40 18.82
N THR A 80 -29.25 9.68 17.84
CA THR A 80 -29.52 9.47 16.41
C THR A 80 -29.07 8.12 15.88
N GLY A 81 -28.33 7.34 16.68
CA GLY A 81 -27.77 6.04 16.28
C GLY A 81 -26.75 6.10 15.13
N THR A 82 -26.33 7.30 14.72
CA THR A 82 -25.45 7.52 13.54
C THR A 82 -23.95 7.54 13.90
N GLY A 83 -23.60 7.58 15.18
CA GLY A 83 -22.21 7.61 15.65
C GLY A 83 -21.51 8.96 15.47
N ASN A 84 -22.26 10.04 15.26
CA ASN A 84 -21.70 11.38 15.11
C ASN A 84 -21.13 11.88 16.44
N PHE A 85 -20.12 12.74 16.38
CA PHE A 85 -19.60 13.42 17.55
C PHE A 85 -19.19 14.86 17.23
N THR A 86 -19.18 15.67 18.27
CA THR A 86 -18.55 16.99 18.25
C THR A 86 -17.52 17.06 19.37
N GLY A 87 -16.62 18.01 19.33
CA GLY A 87 -15.59 18.10 20.35
C GLY A 87 -14.61 19.22 20.10
N THR A 88 -13.70 19.38 21.06
CA THR A 88 -12.61 20.35 21.02
C THR A 88 -11.33 19.66 21.45
N VAL A 89 -10.24 20.00 20.77
CA VAL A 89 -8.89 19.57 21.14
C VAL A 89 -8.02 20.80 21.31
N GLU A 90 -7.35 20.87 22.45
CA GLU A 90 -6.28 21.84 22.70
C GLU A 90 -4.96 21.07 22.72
N ILE A 91 -3.99 21.53 21.92
CA ILE A 91 -2.71 20.85 21.72
C ILE A 91 -1.61 21.78 22.19
N ALA A 92 -0.96 21.43 23.30
CA ALA A 92 0.27 22.09 23.72
C ALA A 92 1.43 21.53 22.89
N VAL A 93 2.23 22.41 22.29
CA VAL A 93 3.36 22.03 21.43
C VAL A 93 4.64 22.73 21.87
N SER A 94 5.76 22.02 21.73
CA SER A 94 7.11 22.56 21.80
C SER A 94 7.67 22.69 20.40
N VAL A 95 8.14 23.88 20.04
CA VAL A 95 8.68 24.18 18.71
C VAL A 95 10.20 24.26 18.80
N SER A 96 10.91 23.34 18.16
CA SER A 96 12.38 23.31 18.17
C SER A 96 13.00 24.27 17.15
N GLU A 97 12.29 24.54 16.05
CA GLU A 97 12.72 25.44 14.98
C GLU A 97 11.58 26.37 14.56
N THR A 98 11.88 27.65 14.36
CA THR A 98 10.87 28.65 13.96
C THR A 98 10.15 28.22 12.69
N THR A 99 8.82 28.18 12.75
CA THR A 99 7.95 27.78 11.65
C THR A 99 6.69 28.63 11.62
N GLU A 100 6.17 28.88 10.43
CA GLU A 100 4.93 29.61 10.20
C GLU A 100 3.72 28.67 10.10
N ILE A 101 3.97 27.39 9.78
CA ILE A 101 2.93 26.40 9.50
C ILE A 101 3.03 25.26 10.49
N VAL A 102 1.89 24.91 11.09
CA VAL A 102 1.71 23.72 11.92
C VAL A 102 0.98 22.66 11.10
N LYS A 103 1.69 21.60 10.68
CA LYS A 103 1.08 20.46 9.98
C LYS A 103 0.64 19.40 10.98
N LEU A 104 -0.58 18.88 10.80
CA LEU A 104 -1.19 17.86 11.65
C LEU A 104 -2.00 16.90 10.77
N HIS A 105 -2.23 15.68 11.28
CA HIS A 105 -3.15 14.75 10.63
C HIS A 105 -4.60 15.09 10.95
N SER A 106 -5.47 14.98 9.94
CA SER A 106 -6.92 15.02 10.10
C SER A 106 -7.52 14.08 9.05
N ASN A 107 -8.44 13.20 9.46
CA ASN A 107 -9.15 12.31 8.55
C ASN A 107 -10.64 12.37 8.85
N SER A 108 -11.43 12.73 7.83
CA SER A 108 -12.90 12.74 7.91
C SER A 108 -13.46 13.62 9.05
N LEU A 109 -12.73 14.68 9.45
CA LEU A 109 -13.15 15.65 10.45
C LEU A 109 -13.46 17.00 9.81
N THR A 110 -14.57 17.62 10.20
CA THR A 110 -14.89 19.00 9.83
C THR A 110 -14.44 19.96 10.92
N ILE A 111 -13.45 20.80 10.63
CA ILE A 111 -12.93 21.79 11.58
C ILE A 111 -13.79 23.06 11.52
N LYS A 112 -14.49 23.36 12.61
CA LYS A 112 -15.41 24.52 12.68
C LYS A 112 -14.73 25.79 13.17
N THR A 113 -13.79 25.67 14.09
CA THR A 113 -13.16 26.81 14.75
C THR A 113 -11.71 26.48 15.05
N LEU A 114 -10.83 27.44 14.78
CA LEU A 114 -9.42 27.39 15.14
C LEU A 114 -9.11 28.58 16.05
N ALA A 115 -8.46 28.30 17.17
CA ALA A 115 -7.97 29.31 18.10
C ALA A 115 -6.52 28.97 18.46
N GLN A 116 -5.66 29.97 18.49
CA GLN A 116 -4.28 29.82 18.91
C GLN A 116 -4.06 30.57 20.22
N TRP A 117 -3.69 29.82 21.26
CA TRP A 117 -3.36 30.39 22.56
C TRP A 117 -1.86 30.61 22.64
N LYS A 118 -1.44 31.87 22.71
CA LYS A 118 -0.04 32.22 22.94
C LYS A 118 0.18 32.27 24.45
N LEU A 119 0.71 31.20 25.03
CA LEU A 119 1.32 31.30 26.35
C LEU A 119 2.55 32.21 26.21
N LEU A 120 2.44 33.42 26.75
CA LEU A 120 3.50 34.42 26.77
C LEU A 120 4.82 33.81 27.26
N TYR A 121 5.78 33.61 26.36
CA TYR A 121 7.15 34.11 26.51
C TYR A 121 7.94 33.81 27.81
N LEU A 122 7.63 32.76 28.59
CA LEU A 122 8.32 32.55 29.89
C LEU A 122 9.73 31.93 29.78
N CYS A 123 10.13 31.38 28.63
CA CYS A 123 11.48 30.80 28.46
C CYS A 123 12.55 31.83 28.05
N GLN A 124 12.17 32.90 27.34
CA GLN A 124 13.14 33.92 26.86
C GLN A 124 13.75 34.77 27.99
N LYS A 125 13.19 34.73 29.21
CA LYS A 125 13.69 35.50 30.36
C LYS A 125 14.80 34.79 31.15
N GLN A 126 15.03 33.49 30.94
CA GLN A 126 16.10 32.75 31.64
C GLN A 126 17.47 32.84 30.93
N LEU A 127 17.56 33.53 29.79
CA LEU A 127 18.80 33.71 29.01
C LEU A 127 19.28 35.17 28.95
N LYS A 128 18.67 36.07 29.74
CA LYS A 128 19.14 37.45 29.96
C LYS A 128 19.20 37.79 31.46
N SER A 129 20.07 37.08 32.19
CA SER A 129 20.72 37.58 33.41
C SER A 129 22.05 36.89 33.62
#